data_AF-A0A1Q3WF75-F1
#
_entry.id   AF-A0A1Q3WF75-F1
#
_cell.length_a   1.000
_cell.length_b   1.000
_cell.length_c   1.000
_cell.angle_alpha   90.00
_cell.angle_beta   90.00
_cell.angle_gamma   90.00
#
_symmetry.space_group_name_H-M   'P 1'
#
loop_
_entity.id
_entity.type
_entity.pdbx_description
1 polymer ?
#
loop_
_entity_poly.entity_id
_entity_poly.type
_entity_poly.pdbx_seq_one_letter_code
_entity_poly.pdbx_strand_id
1 'polypeptide(L)' 'MAQYQLVEKHAIEHHNEYYEVRPTQTDGEPKSLFFTTNEENLEEVADAIVGEHMPGVKHWTVIPHRKDS' A
#
# COMPACT_ATOMS: atom_id res chain seq x y z
N MET A 1 -5.93 -15.25 5.42
CA MET A 1 -4.99 -14.29 6.01
C MET A 1 -3.96 -14.01 4.94
N ALA A 2 -4.20 -13.00 4.10
CA ALA A 2 -3.19 -12.60 3.13
C ALA A 2 -1.90 -12.20 3.85
N GLN A 3 -0.78 -12.78 3.41
CA GLN A 3 0.54 -12.40 3.89
C GLN A 3 0.95 -11.12 3.16
N TYR A 4 1.17 -10.05 3.92
CA TYR A 4 1.73 -8.80 3.40
C TYR A 4 2.95 -8.39 4.21
N GLN A 5 3.85 -7.68 3.54
CA GLN A 5 4.97 -7.03 4.20
C GLN A 5 4.88 -5.54 3.91
N LEU A 6 4.75 -4.74 4.97
CA LEU A 6 4.94 -3.30 4.87
C LEU A 6 6.41 -3.03 4.61
N VAL A 7 6.66 -2.21 3.61
CA VAL A 7 8.01 -1.85 3.17
C VAL A 7 8.21 -0.37 3.50
N GLU A 8 9.28 -0.06 4.22
CA GLU A 8 9.65 1.33 4.45
C GLU A 8 10.13 1.97 3.14
N LYS A 9 9.94 3.28 3.01
CA LYS A 9 10.30 4.04 1.79
C LYS A 9 11.75 3.84 1.35
N HIS A 10 12.67 3.50 2.25
CA HIS A 10 14.06 3.21 1.89
C HIS A 10 14.26 1.76 1.41
N ALA A 11 13.43 0.83 1.86
CA ALA A 11 13.49 -0.57 1.44
C ALA A 11 12.86 -0.81 0.05
N ILE A 12 11.93 0.05 -0.41
CA ILE A 12 11.38 -0.03 -1.79
C ILE A 12 12.46 0.08 -2.87
N GLU A 13 13.62 0.67 -2.54
CA GLU A 13 14.77 0.74 -3.46
C GLU A 13 15.36 -0.64 -3.79
N HIS A 14 15.08 -1.66 -2.98
CA HIS A 14 15.53 -3.03 -3.19
C HIS A 14 14.45 -3.95 -3.78
N HIS A 15 13.22 -3.47 -3.98
CA HIS A 15 12.13 -4.25 -4.57
C HIS A 15 11.91 -3.91 -6.05
N ASN A 16 11.77 -4.94 -6.88
CA ASN A 16 11.48 -4.80 -8.31
C ASN A 16 10.02 -4.42 -8.58
N GLU A 17 9.11 -4.86 -7.72
CA GLU A 17 7.69 -4.53 -7.74
C GLU A 17 7.23 -4.30 -6.31
N TYR A 18 6.48 -3.22 -6.11
CA TYR A 18 5.79 -2.92 -4.86
C TYR A 18 4.52 -2.12 -5.16
N TYR A 19 3.64 -2.01 -4.17
CA TYR A 19 2.39 -1.27 -4.26
C TYR A 19 2.38 -0.15 -3.23
N GLU A 20 1.74 0.95 -3.56
CA GLU A 20 1.47 2.06 -2.65
C GLU A 20 -0.02 2.15 -2.42
N VAL A 21 -0.47 2.12 -1.17
CA VAL A 21 -1.83 2.49 -0.80
C VAL A 21 -1.84 3.88 -0.21
N ARG A 22 -2.73 4.73 -0.74
CA ARG A 22 -2.89 6.10 -0.25
C ARG A 22 -4.38 6.47 -0.08
N PRO A 23 -4.73 7.23 0.97
CA PRO A 23 -6.07 7.78 1.12
C PRO A 23 -6.33 8.87 0.07
N THR A 24 -7.52 8.89 -0.52
CA THR A 24 -7.92 9.91 -1.50
C THR A 24 -8.66 11.09 -0.87
N GLN A 25 -9.15 10.93 0.36
CA GLN A 25 -9.76 12.00 1.16
C GLN A 25 -9.09 12.02 2.53
N THR A 26 -8.27 13.03 2.78
CA THR A 26 -7.69 13.33 4.09
C THR A 26 -7.61 14.83 4.26
N ASP A 27 -8.05 15.31 5.43
CA ASP A 27 -7.94 16.71 5.89
C ASP A 27 -6.52 17.03 6.43
N GLY A 28 -5.59 16.06 6.40
CA GLY A 28 -4.21 16.19 6.84
C GLY A 28 -3.19 15.70 5.79
N GLU A 29 -1.94 15.44 6.21
CA GLU A 29 -0.91 14.95 5.30
C GLU A 29 -1.31 13.60 4.67
N PRO A 30 -1.20 13.45 3.34
CA PRO A 30 -1.47 12.19 2.67
C PRO A 30 -0.46 11.14 3.15
N LYS A 31 -0.92 10.23 4.00
CA LYS A 31 -0.11 9.12 4.50
C LYS A 31 -0.12 8.00 3.46
N SER A 32 0.98 7.85 2.72
CA SER A 32 1.19 6.72 1.82
C SER A 32 1.85 5.57 2.58
N LEU A 33 1.34 4.35 2.39
CA LEU A 33 1.97 3.12 2.87
C LEU A 33 2.39 2.26 1.68
N PHE A 34 3.59 1.69 1.77
CA PHE A 34 4.13 0.84 0.71
C PHE A 34 4.15 -0.61 1.19
N PHE A 35 3.81 -1.54 0.30
CA PHE A 35 3.73 -2.95 0.62
C PHE A 35 4.00 -3.82 -0.60
N THR A 36 4.38 -5.07 -0.36
CA THR A 36 4.53 -6.09 -1.40
C THR A 36 3.53 -7.21 -1.18
N THR A 37 2.86 -7.61 -2.25
CA THR A 37 1.91 -8.74 -2.28
C THR A 37 1.78 -9.26 -3.71
N ASN A 38 1.05 -10.34 -3.91
CA ASN A 38 0.67 -10.83 -5.24
C ASN A 38 -0.58 -10.10 -5.75
N GLU A 39 -0.74 -9.96 -7.08
CA GLU A 39 -1.92 -9.32 -7.69
C GLU A 39 -3.25 -9.93 -7.22
N GLU A 40 -3.30 -11.24 -7.00
CA GLU A 40 -4.48 -11.95 -6.50
C GLU A 40 -4.92 -11.51 -5.10
N ASN A 41 -3.97 -11.08 -4.26
CA ASN A 41 -4.20 -10.67 -2.88
C ASN A 41 -4.19 -9.15 -2.72
N LEU A 42 -4.07 -8.39 -3.82
CA LEU A 42 -3.82 -6.95 -3.77
C LEU A 42 -4.91 -6.19 -3.01
N GLU A 43 -6.17 -6.47 -3.33
CA GLU A 43 -7.32 -5.81 -2.71
C GLU A 43 -7.48 -6.19 -1.24
N GLU A 44 -7.39 -7.48 -0.89
CA GLU A 44 -7.50 -7.96 0.50
C GLU A 44 -6.39 -7.38 1.39
N VAL A 45 -5.15 -7.36 0.87
CA VAL A 45 -4.01 -6.79 1.60
C VAL A 45 -4.15 -5.28 1.77
N ALA A 46 -4.52 -4.57 0.71
CA ALA A 46 -4.69 -3.12 0.78
C ALA A 46 -5.79 -2.73 1.79
N ASP A 47 -6.92 -3.45 1.78
CA ASP A 47 -8.01 -3.22 2.73
C ASP A 47 -7.58 -3.49 4.17
N ALA A 48 -6.86 -4.60 4.41
CA ALA A 48 -6.31 -4.92 5.72
C ALA A 48 -5.33 -3.84 6.22
N ILE A 49 -4.41 -3.39 5.35
CA ILE A 49 -3.44 -2.32 5.69
C ILE A 49 -4.17 -1.02 6.04
N VAL A 50 -5.18 -0.62 5.24
CA VAL A 50 -5.95 0.59 5.51
C VAL A 50 -6.73 0.47 6.81
N GLY A 51 -7.39 -0.67 7.05
CA GLY A 51 -8.12 -0.94 8.28
C GLY A 51 -7.24 -0.89 9.53
N GLU A 52 -6.01 -1.41 9.44
CA GLU A 52 -5.08 -1.50 10.56
C GLU A 52 -4.30 -0.19 10.81
N HIS A 53 -3.79 0.46 9.74
CA HIS A 53 -2.87 1.59 9.85
C HIS A 53 -3.50 2.96 9.54
N MET A 54 -4.67 2.99 8.91
CA MET A 54 -5.41 4.20 8.54
C MET A 54 -6.87 4.14 9.00
N PRO A 55 -7.14 3.89 10.30
CA PRO A 55 -8.50 3.76 10.79
C PRO A 55 -9.29 5.04 10.49
N GLY A 56 -10.46 4.88 9.86
CA GLY A 56 -11.34 5.98 9.47
C GLY A 56 -11.21 6.46 8.02
N VAL A 57 -10.24 5.96 7.25
CA VAL A 57 -10.17 6.21 5.80
C VAL A 57 -11.26 5.41 5.09
N LYS A 58 -12.18 6.11 4.43
CA LYS A 58 -13.25 5.48 3.62
C LYS A 58 -12.93 5.34 2.14
N HIS A 59 -11.98 6.15 1.65
CA HIS A 59 -11.60 6.16 0.25
C HIS A 59 -10.08 6.11 0.13
N TRP A 60 -9.60 5.09 -0.55
CA TRP A 60 -8.18 4.85 -0.81
C TRP A 60 -8.00 4.34 -2.23
N THR A 61 -6.76 4.38 -2.71
CA THR A 61 -6.38 3.85 -4.01
C THR A 61 -5.03 3.15 -3.90
N VAL A 62 -4.81 2.15 -4.76
CA VAL A 62 -3.56 1.40 -4.84
C VAL A 62 -2.85 1.74 -6.14
N ILE A 63 -1.57 2.07 -6.03
CA ILE A 63 -0.70 2.44 -7.14
C ILE A 63 0.37 1.36 -7.27
N PRO A 64 0.41 0.60 -8.37
CA PRO A 64 1.49 -0.34 -8.64
C PRO A 64 2.76 0.41 -9.06
N HIS A 65 3.89 0.06 -8.45
CA HIS A 65 5.22 0.55 -8.78
C HIS A 65 6.09 -0.62 -9.25
N ARG A 66 6.46 -0.63 -10.53
CA ARG A 66 7.38 -1.61 -11.14
C ARG A 66 8.65 -0.89 -11.57
N LYS A 67 9.81 -1.42 -11.21
CA LYS A 67 11.13 -0.85 -11.59
C LYS A 67 11.54 -1.13 -13.03
N ASP A 68 10.75 -1.90 -13.78
CA ASP A 68 10.99 -2.18 -15.18
C ASP A 68 10.43 -1.02 -16.05
N SER A 69 11.31 -0.07 -16.40
CA SER A 69 11.14 0.87 -17.51
C SER A 69 12.46 1.02 -18.24
#